data_AF-A0A9E7HNP7-F1
#
_entry.id   AF-A0A9E7HNP7-F1
#
_cell.length_a   1.000
_cell.length_b   1.000
_cell.length_c   1.000
_cell.angle_alpha   90.00
_cell.angle_beta   90.00
_cell.angle_gamma   90.00
#
_symmetry.space_group_name_H-M   'P 1'
#
loop_
_entity.id
_entity.type
_entity.pdbx_description
1 polymer ?
#
loop_
_entity_poly.entity_id
_entity_poly.type
_entity_poly.pdbx_seq_one_letter_code
_entity_poly.pdbx_strand_id
1 'polypeptide(L)'
;MANSKYEYVKKFETDDRLSPSSWIVVRIDGCHFHRFSAEHAFAKPNDENALNLMNSCAVSMLEQFPDIVFAYGVSDEYRYGLYFMSLFYMEGNYSVLPKTGKGTQAKDKNELLFQQFNVNYDKLPQMFRKGSCIYRKKVEEVVKLEDTGNPVTRTRSKVVVEHMDIIGPKFWSEHPYILKEE
;
A
#
# COMPACT_ATOMS: atom_id res chain seq x y z
N MET A 1 6.91 -43.52 -19.26
CA MET A 1 6.68 -42.19 -18.63
C MET A 1 5.24 -42.11 -18.16
N ALA A 2 5.01 -41.90 -16.87
CA ALA A 2 3.69 -42.14 -16.22
C ALA A 2 2.63 -41.02 -16.42
N ASN A 3 2.98 -39.90 -17.06
CA ASN A 3 2.10 -38.72 -17.17
C ASN A 3 1.61 -38.38 -18.59
N SER A 4 1.88 -39.20 -19.62
CA SER A 4 1.51 -38.87 -21.01
C SER A 4 0.01 -38.93 -21.30
N LYS A 5 -0.76 -39.70 -20.51
CA LYS A 5 -2.21 -39.91 -20.74
C LYS A 5 -3.05 -38.65 -20.52
N TYR A 6 -2.61 -37.75 -19.65
CA TYR A 6 -3.38 -36.56 -19.24
C TYR A 6 -2.72 -35.24 -19.61
N GLU A 7 -1.57 -35.25 -20.31
CA GLU A 7 -0.82 -34.05 -20.68
C GLU A 7 -1.63 -33.07 -21.55
N TYR A 8 -2.65 -33.57 -22.27
CA TYR A 8 -3.54 -32.75 -23.08
C TYR A 8 -4.31 -31.69 -22.27
N VAL A 9 -4.46 -31.87 -20.95
CA VAL A 9 -5.19 -30.91 -20.11
C VAL A 9 -4.49 -29.55 -20.01
N LYS A 10 -3.15 -29.52 -20.16
CA LYS A 10 -2.38 -28.27 -20.19
C LYS A 10 -2.72 -27.38 -21.38
N LYS A 11 -3.27 -27.94 -22.46
CA LYS A 11 -3.69 -27.17 -23.64
C LYS A 11 -4.93 -26.31 -23.39
N PHE A 12 -5.62 -26.50 -22.27
CA PHE A 12 -6.75 -25.67 -21.84
C PHE A 12 -6.32 -24.50 -20.94
N GLU A 13 -5.04 -24.42 -20.55
CA GLU A 13 -4.50 -23.25 -19.85
C GLU A 13 -4.44 -22.07 -20.84
N THR A 14 -4.93 -20.92 -20.42
CA THR A 14 -4.82 -19.67 -21.17
C THR A 14 -3.53 -18.95 -20.81
N ASP A 15 -2.88 -18.34 -21.80
CA ASP A 15 -1.70 -17.50 -21.57
C ASP A 15 -2.15 -16.09 -21.20
N ASP A 16 -2.14 -15.78 -19.90
CA ASP A 16 -2.58 -14.48 -19.36
C ASP A 16 -1.41 -13.51 -19.16
N ARG A 17 -0.38 -13.61 -20.02
CA ARG A 17 0.77 -12.70 -19.98
C ARG A 17 0.35 -11.25 -20.18
N LEU A 18 0.82 -10.41 -19.28
CA LEU A 18 0.62 -8.96 -19.34
C LEU A 18 1.60 -8.34 -20.35
N SER A 19 1.22 -7.19 -20.91
CA SER A 19 2.09 -6.46 -21.83
C SER A 19 3.42 -6.15 -21.14
N PRO A 20 4.56 -6.44 -21.79
CA PRO A 20 5.84 -5.89 -21.36
C PRO A 20 5.72 -4.36 -21.32
N SER A 21 6.31 -3.73 -20.30
CA SER A 21 6.32 -2.27 -20.13
C SER A 21 5.02 -1.67 -19.60
N SER A 22 4.40 -2.28 -18.58
CA SER A 22 3.22 -1.73 -17.90
C SER A 22 3.30 -1.98 -16.41
N TRP A 23 2.79 -1.02 -15.63
CA TRP A 23 2.68 -1.17 -14.18
C TRP A 23 1.65 -2.22 -13.83
N ILE A 24 2.06 -3.20 -13.02
CA ILE A 24 1.14 -4.20 -12.49
C ILE A 24 0.75 -3.76 -11.09
N VAL A 25 -0.53 -3.49 -10.91
CA VAL A 25 -1.11 -3.19 -9.60
C VAL A 25 -1.89 -4.40 -9.12
N VAL A 26 -1.42 -5.03 -8.05
CA VAL A 26 -2.13 -6.13 -7.39
C VAL A 26 -2.87 -5.58 -6.18
N ARG A 27 -4.20 -5.61 -6.22
CA ARG A 27 -5.04 -5.25 -5.07
C ARG A 27 -5.45 -6.52 -4.32
N ILE A 28 -5.13 -6.55 -3.03
CA ILE A 28 -5.55 -7.59 -2.10
C ILE A 28 -6.62 -6.97 -1.20
N ASP A 29 -7.78 -7.63 -1.16
CA ASP A 29 -8.95 -7.20 -0.39
C ASP A 29 -9.37 -8.29 0.60
N GLY A 30 -9.75 -7.89 1.80
CA GLY A 30 -10.19 -8.80 2.86
C GLY A 30 -11.55 -9.41 2.53
N CYS A 31 -11.58 -10.69 2.21
CA CYS A 31 -12.84 -11.39 1.94
C CYS A 31 -13.73 -11.41 3.21
N HIS A 32 -14.93 -10.82 3.13
CA HIS A 32 -15.90 -10.74 4.23
C HIS A 32 -15.36 -10.08 5.52
N PHE A 33 -14.54 -9.05 5.38
CA PHE A 33 -13.87 -8.41 6.52
C PHE A 33 -14.82 -7.83 7.58
N HIS A 34 -16.05 -7.45 7.21
CA HIS A 34 -17.08 -7.03 8.17
C HIS A 34 -17.36 -8.12 9.22
N ARG A 35 -17.56 -9.38 8.78
CA ARG A 35 -17.80 -10.52 9.67
C ARG A 35 -16.58 -10.82 10.53
N PHE A 36 -15.40 -10.83 9.90
CA PHE A 36 -14.13 -11.05 10.59
C PHE A 36 -13.91 -10.02 11.71
N SER A 37 -14.15 -8.73 11.42
CA SER A 37 -13.99 -7.67 12.42
C SER A 37 -14.96 -7.79 13.61
N ALA A 38 -16.16 -8.31 13.37
CA ALA A 38 -17.15 -8.54 14.43
C ALA A 38 -16.79 -9.75 15.30
N GLU A 39 -16.34 -10.82 14.67
CA GLU A 39 -15.94 -12.07 15.34
C GLU A 39 -14.68 -11.89 16.19
N HIS A 40 -13.72 -11.10 15.71
CA HIS A 40 -12.49 -10.77 16.43
C HIS A 40 -12.59 -9.52 17.30
N ALA A 41 -13.80 -8.96 17.48
CA ALA A 41 -14.08 -7.83 18.36
C ALA A 41 -13.18 -6.59 18.10
N PHE A 42 -13.00 -6.22 16.84
CA PHE A 42 -12.16 -5.09 16.46
C PHE A 42 -12.70 -3.77 17.04
N ALA A 43 -11.77 -2.92 17.48
CA ALA A 43 -12.10 -1.56 17.89
C ALA A 43 -12.71 -0.77 16.71
N LYS A 44 -13.76 0.00 17.00
CA LYS A 44 -14.44 0.86 16.03
C LYS A 44 -14.16 2.33 16.37
N PRO A 45 -13.98 3.22 15.37
CA PRO A 45 -14.08 2.96 13.93
C PRO A 45 -12.85 2.29 13.32
N ASN A 46 -11.68 2.38 13.95
CA ASN A 46 -10.42 1.81 13.48
C ASN A 46 -9.78 0.97 14.58
N ASP A 47 -9.18 -0.16 14.19
CA ASP A 47 -8.41 -1.03 15.07
C ASP A 47 -6.92 -0.93 14.71
N GLU A 48 -6.12 -0.45 15.66
CA GLU A 48 -4.69 -0.24 15.45
C GLU A 48 -3.92 -1.55 15.28
N ASN A 49 -4.32 -2.60 16.02
CA ASN A 49 -3.66 -3.91 15.93
C ASN A 49 -3.92 -4.56 14.57
N ALA A 50 -5.14 -4.46 14.07
CA ALA A 50 -5.49 -4.96 12.75
C ALA A 50 -4.71 -4.25 11.65
N LEU A 51 -4.59 -2.91 11.72
CA LEU A 51 -3.82 -2.13 10.74
C LEU A 51 -2.32 -2.44 10.82
N ASN A 52 -1.77 -2.58 12.03
CA ASN A 52 -0.36 -2.95 12.22
C ASN A 52 -0.06 -4.38 11.73
N LEU A 53 -0.99 -5.31 11.91
CA LEU A 53 -0.89 -6.66 11.35
C LEU A 53 -0.82 -6.60 9.83
N MET A 54 -1.73 -5.86 9.20
CA MET A 54 -1.75 -5.73 7.74
C MET A 54 -0.50 -5.01 7.21
N ASN A 55 0.00 -3.99 7.91
CA ASN A 55 1.26 -3.35 7.59
C ASN A 55 2.43 -4.33 7.65
N SER A 56 2.47 -5.20 8.67
CA SER A 56 3.53 -6.21 8.84
C SER A 56 3.50 -7.25 7.71
N CYS A 57 2.31 -7.67 7.27
CA CYS A 57 2.15 -8.54 6.12
C CYS A 57 2.68 -7.88 4.83
N ALA A 58 2.35 -6.61 4.61
CA ALA A 58 2.79 -5.88 3.43
C ALA A 58 4.30 -5.60 3.43
N VAL A 59 4.90 -5.30 4.60
CA VAL A 59 6.37 -5.23 4.76
C VAL A 59 7.00 -6.56 4.38
N SER A 60 6.46 -7.67 4.90
CA SER A 60 6.98 -9.01 4.60
C SER A 60 6.90 -9.34 3.10
N MET A 61 5.85 -8.89 2.40
CA MET A 61 5.77 -9.03 0.94
C MET A 61 6.84 -8.20 0.21
N LEU A 62 7.04 -6.94 0.61
CA LEU A 62 8.09 -6.10 0.02
C LEU A 62 9.49 -6.63 0.33
N GLU A 63 9.70 -7.34 1.43
CA GLU A 63 10.98 -7.98 1.74
C GLU A 63 11.20 -9.25 0.90
N GLN A 64 10.15 -10.06 0.72
CA GLN A 64 10.22 -11.33 -0.04
C GLN A 64 10.31 -11.13 -1.54
N PHE A 65 9.64 -10.10 -2.10
CA PHE A 65 9.54 -9.86 -3.54
C PHE A 65 10.25 -8.56 -3.92
N PRO A 66 11.47 -8.64 -4.48
CA PRO A 66 12.24 -7.46 -4.87
C PRO A 66 11.61 -6.55 -5.91
N ASP A 67 10.72 -7.12 -6.71
CA ASP A 67 10.04 -6.42 -7.81
C ASP A 67 8.91 -5.52 -7.30
N ILE A 68 8.47 -5.71 -6.05
CA ILE A 68 7.51 -4.82 -5.39
C ILE A 68 8.25 -3.62 -4.84
N VAL A 69 7.78 -2.45 -5.24
CA VAL A 69 8.46 -1.18 -4.97
C VAL A 69 7.71 -0.26 -4.04
N PHE A 70 6.41 -0.46 -3.99
CA PHE A 70 5.48 0.43 -3.35
C PHE A 70 4.22 -0.36 -3.02
N ALA A 71 3.77 -0.23 -1.80
CA ALA A 71 2.46 -0.68 -1.37
C ALA A 71 1.75 0.45 -0.62
N TYR A 72 0.45 0.52 -0.81
CA TYR A 72 -0.41 1.46 -0.12
C TYR A 72 -1.60 0.72 0.46
N GLY A 73 -1.83 0.88 1.75
CA GLY A 73 -2.93 0.26 2.47
C GLY A 73 -3.81 1.27 3.20
N VAL A 74 -5.13 1.10 3.10
CA VAL A 74 -6.12 1.86 3.86
C VAL A 74 -7.21 0.91 4.33
N SER A 75 -7.52 0.94 5.63
CA SER A 75 -8.57 0.12 6.25
C SER A 75 -8.31 -1.38 6.06
N ASP A 76 -9.00 -1.99 5.10
CA ASP A 76 -9.10 -3.41 4.80
C ASP A 76 -8.53 -3.78 3.41
N GLU A 77 -7.98 -2.80 2.70
CA GLU A 77 -7.45 -2.96 1.35
C GLU A 77 -5.96 -2.61 1.27
N TYR A 78 -5.17 -3.45 0.60
CA TYR A 78 -3.80 -3.14 0.19
C TYR A 78 -3.67 -3.19 -1.32
N ARG A 79 -2.99 -2.20 -1.89
CA ARG A 79 -2.60 -2.13 -3.29
C ARG A 79 -1.09 -2.18 -3.38
N TYR A 80 -0.57 -3.18 -4.07
CA TYR A 80 0.85 -3.38 -4.33
C TYR A 80 1.15 -2.96 -5.78
N GLY A 81 2.21 -2.18 -6.01
CA GLY A 81 2.76 -1.90 -7.33
C GLY A 81 4.04 -2.72 -7.57
N LEU A 82 4.10 -3.43 -8.69
CA LEU A 82 5.26 -4.17 -9.21
C LEU A 82 5.90 -3.41 -10.39
N TYR A 83 7.23 -3.44 -10.55
CA TYR A 83 7.95 -2.82 -11.68
C TYR A 83 8.20 -3.76 -12.87
N PHE A 84 7.92 -3.25 -14.08
CA PHE A 84 8.72 -3.36 -15.31
C PHE A 84 8.33 -2.20 -16.25
N MET A 85 9.22 -1.79 -17.16
CA MET A 85 9.43 -0.40 -17.58
C MET A 85 8.33 0.52 -18.14
N SER A 86 8.32 1.78 -17.66
CA SER A 86 7.66 2.99 -18.18
C SER A 86 6.10 3.13 -18.24
N LEU A 87 5.61 4.19 -17.55
CA LEU A 87 4.51 5.16 -17.84
C LEU A 87 3.01 4.75 -18.08
N PHE A 88 2.12 5.22 -17.17
CA PHE A 88 0.86 6.04 -17.33
C PHE A 88 -0.03 5.83 -16.07
N TYR A 89 -0.56 6.83 -15.34
CA TYR A 89 -1.47 7.95 -15.67
C TYR A 89 -2.92 7.45 -15.93
N MET A 90 -3.89 7.98 -15.17
CA MET A 90 -5.33 7.77 -15.41
C MET A 90 -5.87 8.96 -16.19
N GLU A 91 -6.00 8.81 -17.51
CA GLU A 91 -6.88 9.59 -18.37
C GLU A 91 -8.17 8.79 -18.58
N GLY A 92 -9.35 9.40 -18.39
CA GLY A 92 -10.62 8.84 -18.86
C GLY A 92 -11.74 8.70 -17.82
N ASN A 93 -12.59 9.73 -17.79
CA ASN A 93 -14.01 9.71 -17.44
C ASN A 93 -14.41 9.25 -16.03
N TYR A 94 -14.62 10.24 -15.16
CA TYR A 94 -15.54 10.13 -14.05
C TYR A 94 -16.97 9.93 -14.58
N SER A 95 -17.40 8.68 -14.78
CA SER A 95 -18.80 8.36 -14.52
C SER A 95 -18.92 8.25 -13.00
N VAL A 96 -19.22 9.41 -12.39
CA VAL A 96 -19.66 9.49 -11.00
C VAL A 96 -20.91 8.62 -10.90
N LEU A 97 -20.76 7.38 -10.44
CA LEU A 97 -21.90 6.54 -10.11
C LEU A 97 -22.69 7.30 -9.03
N PRO A 98 -23.98 7.61 -9.25
CA PRO A 98 -24.80 8.23 -8.24
C PRO A 98 -25.14 7.16 -7.22
N LYS A 99 -24.31 7.00 -6.18
CA LYS A 99 -24.73 6.27 -4.98
C LYS A 99 -25.28 7.27 -4.00
N THR A 100 -26.60 7.37 -4.06
CA THR A 100 -27.52 8.01 -3.14
C THR A 100 -27.14 7.70 -1.68
N GLY A 101 -26.36 8.57 -1.08
CA GLY A 101 -26.42 8.83 0.35
C GLY A 101 -26.94 10.26 0.47
N LYS A 102 -27.94 10.51 1.31
CA LYS A 102 -28.34 11.87 1.69
C LYS A 102 -27.11 12.51 2.35
N GLY A 103 -26.26 13.14 1.54
CA GLY A 103 -24.87 13.40 1.87
C GLY A 103 -24.72 14.78 2.49
N THR A 104 -24.46 14.83 3.78
CA THR A 104 -23.87 16.01 4.41
C THR A 104 -22.45 16.20 3.86
N GLN A 105 -22.08 17.44 3.56
CA GLN A 105 -20.77 17.79 2.98
C GLN A 105 -19.64 17.38 3.94
N ALA A 106 -18.41 17.23 3.43
CA ALA A 106 -17.25 16.90 4.29
C ALA A 106 -17.09 17.89 5.46
N LYS A 107 -17.46 19.16 5.23
CA LYS A 107 -17.53 20.21 6.24
C LYS A 107 -18.56 19.88 7.32
N ASP A 108 -19.78 19.53 6.92
CA ASP A 108 -20.88 19.18 7.83
C ASP A 108 -20.54 17.95 8.70
N LYS A 109 -19.82 16.96 8.15
CA LYS A 109 -19.36 15.79 8.92
C LYS A 109 -18.31 16.17 9.97
N ASN A 110 -17.36 17.03 9.61
CA ASN A 110 -16.37 17.53 10.56
C ASN A 110 -17.03 18.37 11.67
N GLU A 111 -18.01 19.18 11.29
CA GLU A 111 -18.82 19.97 12.22
C GLU A 111 -19.66 19.08 13.14
N LEU A 112 -20.30 18.03 12.64
CA LEU A 112 -21.01 17.02 13.44
C LEU A 112 -20.08 16.29 14.42
N LEU A 113 -18.90 15.85 13.96
CA LEU A 113 -17.91 15.19 14.82
C LEU A 113 -17.45 16.10 15.95
N PHE A 114 -17.25 17.39 15.67
CA PHE A 114 -16.83 18.36 16.65
C PHE A 114 -17.97 18.74 17.62
N GLN A 115 -19.18 19.01 17.11
CA GLN A 115 -20.31 19.47 17.91
C GLN A 115 -20.94 18.37 18.76
N GLN A 116 -21.11 17.16 18.22
CA GLN A 116 -21.83 16.08 18.91
C GLN A 116 -20.92 15.15 19.69
N PHE A 117 -19.70 14.92 19.19
CA PHE A 117 -18.78 13.93 19.76
C PHE A 117 -17.53 14.56 20.39
N ASN A 118 -17.34 15.89 20.24
CA ASN A 118 -16.13 16.60 20.67
C ASN A 118 -14.84 15.97 20.13
N VAL A 119 -14.92 15.37 18.94
CA VAL A 119 -13.80 14.69 18.28
C VAL A 119 -13.24 15.65 17.23
N ASN A 120 -11.96 15.98 17.36
CA ASN A 120 -11.25 16.74 16.34
C ASN A 120 -10.60 15.76 15.34
N TYR A 121 -11.12 15.74 14.11
CA TYR A 121 -10.61 14.88 13.05
C TYR A 121 -9.13 15.13 12.75
N ASP A 122 -8.66 16.38 12.80
CA ASP A 122 -7.28 16.73 12.48
C ASP A 122 -6.26 16.27 13.52
N LYS A 123 -6.73 15.96 14.73
CA LYS A 123 -5.92 15.40 15.82
C LYS A 123 -5.83 13.88 15.77
N LEU A 124 -6.58 13.21 14.89
CA LEU A 124 -6.51 11.77 14.75
C LEU A 124 -5.13 11.33 14.18
N PRO A 125 -4.64 10.15 14.57
CA PRO A 125 -3.45 9.55 13.99
C PRO A 125 -3.46 9.60 12.46
N GLN A 126 -2.32 9.95 11.86
CA GLN A 126 -2.19 10.07 10.40
C GLN A 126 -2.49 8.74 9.71
N MET A 127 -2.18 7.60 10.33
CA MET A 127 -2.51 6.27 9.82
C MET A 127 -4.02 6.10 9.53
N PHE A 128 -4.91 6.69 10.34
CA PHE A 128 -6.37 6.60 10.12
C PHE A 128 -6.89 7.57 9.06
N ARG A 129 -6.13 8.63 8.77
CA ARG A 129 -6.54 9.68 7.82
C ARG A 129 -5.94 9.52 6.43
N LYS A 130 -4.71 9.02 6.37
CA LYS A 130 -3.87 8.97 5.16
C LYS A 130 -3.46 7.54 4.78
N GLY A 131 -3.72 6.55 5.63
CA GLY A 131 -3.31 5.16 5.40
C GLY A 131 -1.82 4.93 5.64
N SER A 132 -1.33 3.79 5.17
CA SER A 132 0.06 3.36 5.27
C SER A 132 0.68 3.25 3.89
N CYS A 133 1.79 3.97 3.69
CA CYS A 133 2.62 3.89 2.50
C CYS A 133 3.87 3.08 2.87
N ILE A 134 4.17 2.06 2.07
CA ILE A 134 5.26 1.14 2.33
C ILE A 134 6.13 1.11 1.09
N TYR A 135 7.41 1.45 1.25
CA TYR A 135 8.33 1.54 0.12
C TYR A 135 9.76 1.25 0.57
N ARG A 136 10.64 1.04 -0.41
CA ARG A 136 12.06 0.77 -0.18
C ARG A 136 12.85 2.08 -0.17
N LYS A 137 13.54 2.34 0.94
CA LYS A 137 14.39 3.51 1.13
C LYS A 137 15.85 3.08 1.19
N LYS A 138 16.72 3.74 0.41
CA LYS A 138 18.18 3.58 0.53
C LYS A 138 18.61 4.31 1.80
N VAL A 139 19.09 3.58 2.81
CA VAL A 139 19.56 4.10 4.11
C VAL A 139 21.05 3.78 4.28
N GLU A 140 21.83 4.75 4.74
CA GLU A 140 23.22 4.56 5.11
C GLU A 140 23.31 4.01 6.53
N GLU A 141 23.88 2.81 6.67
CA GLU A 141 24.06 2.14 7.95
C GLU A 141 25.55 2.07 8.29
N VAL A 142 25.94 2.48 9.50
CA VAL A 142 27.33 2.37 9.98
C VAL A 142 27.59 0.91 10.32
N VAL A 143 28.45 0.25 9.54
CA VAL A 143 28.72 -1.20 9.67
C VAL A 143 29.87 -1.46 10.62
N LYS A 144 30.89 -0.58 10.62
CA LYS A 144 32.06 -0.66 11.50
C LYS A 144 32.56 0.74 11.83
N LEU A 145 33.23 0.87 12.96
CA LEU A 145 34.09 2.00 13.26
C LEU A 145 35.52 1.57 12.92
N GLU A 146 36.25 2.38 12.15
CA GLU A 146 37.69 2.19 11.98
C GLU A 146 38.41 2.43 13.32
N ASP A 147 39.63 1.90 13.48
CA ASP A 147 40.47 2.13 14.68
C ASP A 147 40.79 3.63 14.91
N THR A 148 40.56 4.48 13.89
CA THR A 148 40.67 5.94 13.89
C THR A 148 39.39 6.67 14.33
N GLY A 149 38.29 5.94 14.59
CA GLY A 149 36.99 6.50 14.99
C GLY A 149 36.08 6.94 13.84
N ASN A 150 36.49 6.74 12.58
CA ASN A 150 35.65 7.07 11.43
C ASN A 150 34.59 5.98 11.18
N PRO A 151 33.31 6.35 10.98
CA PRO A 151 32.25 5.39 10.67
C PRO A 151 32.34 4.90 9.22
N VAL A 152 32.46 3.58 9.03
CA VAL A 152 32.32 2.92 7.73
C VAL A 152 30.84 2.74 7.44
N THR A 153 30.29 3.56 6.56
CA THR A 153 28.88 3.48 6.14
C THR A 153 28.71 2.53 4.96
N ARG A 154 27.59 1.80 4.94
CA ARG A 154 27.15 1.00 3.80
C ARG A 154 25.70 1.35 3.48
N THR A 155 25.42 1.64 2.23
CA THR A 155 24.05 1.85 1.76
C THR A 155 23.31 0.52 1.68
N ARG A 156 22.15 0.44 2.32
CA ARG A 156 21.23 -0.71 2.26
C ARG A 156 19.83 -0.26 1.90
N SER A 157 19.11 -1.09 1.17
CA SER A 157 17.68 -0.88 0.92
C SER A 157 16.89 -1.44 2.10
N LYS A 158 16.12 -0.60 2.78
CA LYS A 158 15.25 -0.99 3.89
C LYS A 158 13.81 -0.64 3.56
N VAL A 159 12.89 -1.55 3.87
CA VAL A 159 11.45 -1.28 3.76
C VAL A 159 11.03 -0.38 4.91
N VAL A 160 10.37 0.72 4.59
CA VAL A 160 9.86 1.70 5.57
C VAL A 160 8.35 1.82 5.43
N VAL A 161 7.68 2.08 6.56
CA VAL A 161 6.24 2.37 6.62
C VAL A 161 6.09 3.82 7.04
N GLU A 162 5.41 4.62 6.23
CA GLU A 162 5.16 6.04 6.49
C GLU A 162 3.69 6.39 6.24
N HIS A 163 3.17 7.40 6.94
CA HIS A 163 1.77 7.80 6.89
C HIS A 163 1.65 9.22 6.34
N MET A 164 1.74 9.37 5.01
CA MET A 164 1.82 10.67 4.36
C MET A 164 0.92 10.80 3.15
N ASP A 165 0.80 12.03 2.65
CA ASP A 165 -0.06 12.34 1.52
C ASP A 165 0.64 12.01 0.20
N ILE A 166 0.21 10.92 -0.44
CA ILE A 166 0.71 10.47 -1.74
C ILE A 166 -0.06 11.09 -2.92
N ILE A 167 -1.11 11.87 -2.66
CA ILE A 167 -1.86 12.58 -3.72
C ILE A 167 -1.07 13.82 -4.14
N GLY A 168 -0.40 14.47 -3.19
CA GLY A 168 0.42 15.64 -3.44
C GLY A 168 1.75 15.33 -4.16
N PRO A 169 2.31 16.29 -4.93
CA PRO A 169 3.58 16.09 -5.64
C PRO A 169 4.80 16.02 -4.71
N LYS A 170 4.66 16.48 -3.46
CA LYS A 170 5.74 16.51 -2.47
C LYS A 170 6.32 15.11 -2.23
N PHE A 171 5.45 14.12 -2.04
CA PHE A 171 5.87 12.74 -1.83
C PHE A 171 6.72 12.21 -2.99
N TRP A 172 6.22 12.33 -4.21
CA TRP A 172 6.89 11.84 -5.41
C TRP A 172 8.19 12.60 -5.72
N SER A 173 8.28 13.86 -5.29
CA SER A 173 9.49 14.68 -5.42
C SER A 173 10.57 14.27 -4.42
N GLU A 174 10.17 13.88 -3.20
CA GLU A 174 11.07 13.38 -2.16
C GLU A 174 11.53 11.94 -2.44
N HIS A 175 10.72 11.17 -3.18
CA HIS A 175 10.97 9.76 -3.47
C HIS A 175 10.97 9.44 -4.98
N PRO A 176 11.86 10.06 -5.77
CA PRO A 176 11.87 9.87 -7.22
C PRO A 176 12.23 8.43 -7.64
N TYR A 177 12.90 7.68 -6.76
CA TYR A 177 13.27 6.28 -6.97
C TYR A 177 12.06 5.31 -6.98
N ILE A 178 10.86 5.75 -6.58
CA ILE A 178 9.63 4.95 -6.67
C ILE A 178 9.01 5.03 -8.07
N LEU A 179 9.37 6.03 -8.87
CA LEU A 179 8.84 6.20 -10.23
C LEU A 179 9.91 6.04 -11.31
N LYS A 180 11.19 6.22 -10.96
CA LYS A 180 12.29 6.07 -11.90
C LYS A 180 12.76 4.63 -11.93
N GLU A 181 13.00 4.14 -13.14
CA GLU A 181 13.82 2.96 -13.38
C GLU A 181 15.28 3.36 -13.47
N GLU A 182 16.14 2.51 -12.92
CA GLU A 182 17.56 2.47 -13.30
C GLU A 182 17.69 1.77 -14.66
#